data_AF-A0A4Y2XAV9-F1
#
_entry.id   AF-A0A4Y2XAV9-F1
#
_cell.length_a   1.000
_cell.length_b   1.000
_cell.length_c   1.000
_cell.angle_alpha   90.00
_cell.angle_beta   90.00
_cell.angle_gamma   90.00
#
_symmetry.space_group_name_H-M   'P 1'
#
loop_
_entity.id
_entity.type
_entity.pdbx_description
1 polymer ?
#
loop_
_entity_poly.entity_id
_entity_poly.type
_entity_poly.pdbx_seq_one_letter_code
_entity_poly.pdbx_strand_id
1 'polypeptide(L)'
;MSKEKYITLHWIPAHTGIQDNEIAVSYAKKATTRPNIEKIPKKSFKQLKNAISNVQIQIWQDRWASSTTKNGRHTEKLIPAVSVHTKKFSHFIVQFLSGHGRFPAYYVRFGRSLNIKCPCGAVEDTLHYVVNCPFTEKYAKTK
;
A
#
# COMPACT_ATOMS: atom_id res chain seq x y z
N MET A 1 -19.67 20.94 -10.44
CA MET A 1 -19.61 21.43 -11.83
C MET A 1 -18.76 20.47 -12.65
N SER A 2 -19.35 19.83 -13.66
CA SER A 2 -18.62 18.96 -14.59
C SER A 2 -17.68 19.82 -15.43
N LYS A 3 -16.37 19.55 -15.42
CA LYS A 3 -15.44 20.21 -16.36
C LYS A 3 -15.83 19.79 -17.78
N GLU A 4 -16.17 20.74 -18.63
CA GLU A 4 -16.27 20.49 -20.07
C GLU A 4 -14.93 19.95 -20.56
N LYS A 5 -14.98 18.81 -21.25
CA LYS A 5 -13.81 18.20 -21.89
C LYS A 5 -13.88 18.56 -23.36
N TYR A 6 -12.90 19.31 -23.84
CA TYR A 6 -12.73 19.59 -25.26
C TYR A 6 -11.86 18.50 -25.89
N ILE A 7 -12.28 17.99 -27.05
CA ILE A 7 -11.51 17.05 -27.86
C ILE A 7 -11.27 17.73 -29.20
N THR A 8 -10.01 17.84 -29.60
CA THR A 8 -9.60 18.27 -30.94
C THR A 8 -9.30 17.06 -31.81
N LEU A 9 -9.81 17.07 -33.04
CA LEU A 9 -9.59 16.03 -34.03
C LEU A 9 -8.70 16.60 -35.13
N HIS A 10 -7.65 15.85 -35.49
CA HIS A 10 -6.75 16.18 -36.58
C HIS A 10 -6.78 15.04 -37.59
N TRP A 11 -6.89 15.37 -38.88
CA TRP A 11 -6.81 14.40 -39.95
C TRP A 11 -5.37 14.23 -40.39
N ILE A 12 -4.93 12.97 -40.48
CA ILE A 12 -3.61 12.59 -40.95
C ILE A 12 -3.78 11.51 -42.02
N PRO A 13 -3.26 11.72 -43.24
CA PRO A 13 -3.30 10.70 -44.28
C PRO A 13 -2.42 9.49 -43.91
N ALA A 14 -2.90 8.29 -44.23
CA ALA A 14 -2.13 7.06 -44.10
C ALA A 14 -0.94 7.03 -45.07
N HIS A 15 0.09 6.24 -44.73
CA HIS A 15 1.26 6.01 -45.58
C HIS A 15 2.10 7.25 -45.85
N THR A 16 2.09 8.19 -44.91
CA THR A 16 2.90 9.41 -44.93
C THR A 16 4.19 9.28 -44.14
N GLY A 17 4.45 8.10 -43.55
CA GLY A 17 5.68 7.82 -42.79
C GLY A 17 5.65 8.29 -41.33
N ILE A 18 4.50 8.76 -40.83
CA ILE A 18 4.32 9.09 -39.41
C ILE A 18 4.19 7.80 -38.60
N GLN A 19 5.21 7.49 -37.81
CA GLN A 19 5.36 6.20 -37.11
C GLN A 19 4.10 5.76 -36.34
N ASP A 20 3.53 6.62 -35.50
CA ASP A 20 2.34 6.26 -34.70
C ASP A 20 1.10 5.99 -35.57
N ASN A 21 0.94 6.73 -36.67
CA ASN A 21 -0.14 6.52 -37.62
C ASN A 21 0.06 5.21 -38.40
N GLU A 22 1.28 4.93 -38.85
CA GLU A 22 1.60 3.66 -39.52
C GLU A 22 1.41 2.47 -38.59
N ILE A 23 1.76 2.59 -37.31
CA ILE A 23 1.50 1.57 -36.29
C ILE A 23 -0.01 1.33 -36.17
N ALA A 24 -0.82 2.39 -36.03
CA ALA A 24 -2.28 2.28 -35.95
C ALA A 24 -2.88 1.62 -37.22
N VAL A 25 -2.43 2.01 -38.41
CA VAL A 25 -2.83 1.39 -39.69
C VAL A 25 -2.42 -0.08 -39.75
N SER A 26 -1.21 -0.42 -39.29
CA SER A 26 -0.74 -1.82 -39.25
C SER A 26 -1.61 -2.69 -38.35
N TYR A 27 -2.05 -2.16 -37.21
CA TYR A 27 -2.96 -2.86 -36.30
C TYR A 27 -4.34 -3.02 -36.92
N ALA A 28 -4.88 -1.98 -37.57
CA ALA A 28 -6.15 -2.06 -38.27
C ALA A 28 -6.13 -3.13 -39.37
N LYS A 29 -5.06 -3.19 -40.16
CA LYS A 29 -4.86 -4.22 -41.20
C LYS A 29 -4.73 -5.63 -40.61
N LYS A 30 -4.04 -5.79 -39.48
CA LYS A 30 -3.97 -7.09 -38.77
C LYS A 30 -5.33 -7.50 -38.20
N ALA A 31 -6.19 -6.55 -37.85
CA ALA A 31 -7.50 -6.85 -37.30
C ALA A 31 -8.47 -7.41 -38.37
N THR A 32 -8.36 -7.00 -39.64
CA THR A 32 -9.25 -7.49 -40.71
C THR A 32 -9.06 -8.96 -41.05
N THR A 33 -7.90 -9.55 -40.73
CA THR A 33 -7.61 -10.97 -40.96
C THR A 33 -7.92 -11.85 -39.77
N ARG A 34 -8.37 -11.28 -38.63
CA ARG A 34 -8.72 -12.09 -37.45
C ARG A 34 -10.04 -12.83 -37.71
N PRO A 35 -10.09 -14.16 -37.59
CA PRO A 35 -11.29 -14.96 -37.89
C PRO A 35 -12.39 -14.78 -36.83
N ASN A 36 -12.07 -14.19 -35.68
CA ASN A 36 -13.01 -14.00 -34.58
C ASN A 36 -12.88 -12.58 -34.01
N ILE A 37 -14.02 -11.92 -33.79
CA ILE A 37 -14.07 -10.61 -33.13
C ILE A 37 -14.05 -10.87 -31.62
N GLU A 38 -12.99 -10.41 -30.95
CA GLU A 38 -12.93 -10.39 -29.49
C GLU A 38 -14.03 -9.44 -28.97
N LYS A 39 -15.18 -10.00 -28.59
CA LYS A 39 -16.20 -9.27 -27.84
C LYS A 39 -15.68 -9.06 -26.42
N ILE A 40 -14.96 -7.98 -26.20
CA ILE A 40 -14.57 -7.57 -24.85
C ILE A 40 -15.87 -7.20 -24.11
N PRO A 41 -16.23 -7.89 -23.02
CA PRO A 41 -17.40 -7.53 -22.24
C PRO A 41 -17.24 -6.09 -21.77
N LYS A 42 -18.27 -5.26 -21.98
CA LYS A 42 -18.26 -3.88 -21.47
C LYS A 42 -18.21 -3.93 -19.95
N LYS A 43 -17.02 -3.72 -19.38
CA LYS A 43 -16.87 -3.53 -17.94
C LYS A 43 -17.37 -2.14 -17.59
N SER A 44 -18.24 -2.06 -16.60
CA SER A 44 -18.60 -0.78 -15.99
C SER A 44 -17.35 -0.09 -15.45
N PHE A 45 -17.38 1.24 -15.41
CA PHE A 45 -16.28 2.03 -14.83
C PHE A 45 -15.97 1.63 -13.38
N LYS A 46 -17.01 1.21 -12.62
CA LYS A 46 -16.86 0.67 -11.27
C LYS A 46 -16.06 -0.63 -11.24
N GLN A 47 -16.33 -1.57 -12.15
CA GLN A 47 -15.58 -2.82 -12.24
C GLN A 47 -14.11 -2.57 -12.59
N LEU A 48 -13.84 -1.62 -13.50
CA LEU A 48 -12.46 -1.23 -13.84
C LEU A 48 -11.73 -0.63 -12.64
N LYS A 49 -12.37 0.30 -11.92
CA LYS A 49 -11.81 0.88 -10.69
C LYS A 49 -11.51 -0.18 -9.63
N ASN A 50 -12.44 -1.10 -9.40
CA ASN A 50 -12.24 -2.19 -8.44
C ASN A 50 -11.09 -3.11 -8.84
N ALA A 51 -10.99 -3.46 -10.13
CA ALA A 51 -9.88 -4.28 -10.63
C ALA A 51 -8.52 -3.60 -10.39
N ILE A 52 -8.42 -2.31 -10.70
CA ILE A 52 -7.19 -1.53 -10.45
C ILE A 52 -6.89 -1.46 -8.96
N SER A 53 -7.89 -1.17 -8.12
CA SER A 53 -7.71 -1.10 -6.66
C SER A 53 -7.24 -2.43 -6.08
N ASN A 54 -7.75 -3.57 -6.58
CA ASN A 54 -7.33 -4.89 -6.13
C ASN A 54 -5.87 -5.18 -6.47
N VAL A 55 -5.44 -4.84 -7.69
CA VAL A 55 -4.04 -4.97 -8.10
C VAL A 55 -3.14 -4.07 -7.25
N GLN A 56 -3.56 -2.83 -6.98
CA GLN A 56 -2.81 -1.91 -6.12
C GLN A 56 -2.65 -2.42 -4.69
N ILE A 57 -3.73 -2.94 -4.09
CA ILE A 57 -3.69 -3.54 -2.75
C ILE A 57 -2.76 -4.75 -2.73
N GLN A 58 -2.79 -5.61 -3.75
CA GLN A 58 -1.93 -6.78 -3.81
C GLN A 58 -0.45 -6.38 -3.87
N ILE A 59 -0.08 -5.47 -4.77
CA ILE A 59 1.29 -4.96 -4.88
C ILE A 59 1.74 -4.34 -3.55
N TRP A 60 0.85 -3.60 -2.87
CA TRP A 60 1.17 -3.01 -1.58
C TRP A 60 1.34 -4.09 -0.50
N GLN A 61 0.47 -5.09 -0.45
CA GLN A 61 0.58 -6.20 0.49
C GLN A 61 1.87 -6.99 0.30
N ASP A 62 2.26 -7.28 -0.95
CA ASP A 62 3.49 -8.02 -1.26
C ASP A 62 4.72 -7.23 -0.78
N ARG A 63 4.75 -5.92 -1.00
CA ARG A 63 5.80 -5.03 -0.47
C ARG A 63 5.78 -4.95 1.06
N TRP A 64 4.58 -4.93 1.64
CA TRP A 64 4.40 -4.83 3.08
C TRP A 64 4.92 -6.07 3.81
N ALA A 65 4.62 -7.26 3.27
CA ALA A 65 5.06 -8.55 3.79
C ALA A 65 6.53 -8.90 3.43
N SER A 66 7.11 -8.20 2.44
CA SER A 66 8.51 -8.46 2.04
C SER A 66 9.51 -8.09 3.15
N SER A 67 10.44 -9.01 3.41
CA SER A 67 11.52 -8.86 4.41
C SER A 67 12.66 -7.93 3.97
N THR A 68 12.63 -7.41 2.74
CA THR A 68 13.71 -6.59 2.17
C THR A 68 13.88 -5.24 2.86
N THR A 69 12.88 -4.74 3.60
CA THR A 69 12.97 -3.46 4.31
C THR A 69 13.02 -3.67 5.83
N LYS A 70 14.07 -3.17 6.50
CA LYS A 70 14.19 -3.22 7.97
C LYS A 70 13.19 -2.32 8.70
N ASN A 71 12.65 -1.31 8.01
CA ASN A 71 11.70 -0.35 8.57
C ASN A 71 10.27 -0.92 8.60
N GLY A 72 9.47 -0.48 9.58
CA GLY A 72 8.04 -0.81 9.67
C GLY A 72 7.71 -2.25 10.10
N ARG A 73 8.70 -3.12 10.35
CA ARG A 73 8.48 -4.53 10.74
C ARG A 73 7.71 -4.69 12.04
N HIS A 74 7.91 -3.78 12.99
CA HIS A 74 7.10 -3.75 14.22
C HIS A 74 5.61 -3.52 13.92
N THR A 75 5.30 -2.55 13.06
CA THR A 75 3.92 -2.26 12.65
C THR A 75 3.32 -3.40 11.85
N GLU A 76 4.09 -4.05 10.98
CA GLU A 76 3.62 -5.17 10.18
C GLU A 76 3.22 -6.37 11.04
N LYS A 77 3.97 -6.68 12.11
CA LYS A 77 3.57 -7.71 13.08
C LYS A 77 2.20 -7.45 13.72
N LEU A 78 1.83 -6.18 13.90
CA LEU A 78 0.57 -5.77 14.54
C LEU A 78 -0.56 -5.54 13.53
N ILE A 79 -0.20 -5.13 12.31
CA ILE A 79 -1.11 -4.84 11.21
C ILE A 79 -0.57 -5.57 9.96
N PRO A 80 -0.82 -6.89 9.85
CA PRO A 80 -0.24 -7.71 8.77
C PRO A 80 -0.91 -7.44 7.42
N ALA A 81 -2.16 -6.99 7.42
CA ALA A 81 -2.92 -6.71 6.20
C ALA A 81 -3.01 -5.20 5.93
N VAL A 82 -2.62 -4.79 4.73
CA VAL A 82 -2.78 -3.41 4.26
C VAL A 82 -4.25 -3.12 3.95
N SER A 83 -4.64 -1.85 4.04
CA SER A 83 -6.00 -1.43 3.71
C SER A 83 -6.00 -0.03 3.10
N VAL A 84 -6.85 0.17 2.10
CA VAL A 84 -7.13 1.49 1.51
C VAL A 84 -7.97 2.36 2.44
N HIS A 85 -8.62 1.77 3.45
CA HIS A 85 -9.41 2.52 4.41
C HIS A 85 -8.52 3.09 5.50
N THR A 86 -8.52 4.41 5.62
CA THR A 86 -7.79 5.10 6.66
C THR A 86 -8.49 4.89 8.01
N LYS A 87 -7.77 4.28 8.95
CA LYS A 87 -8.20 4.21 10.35
C LYS A 87 -7.63 5.41 11.08
N LYS A 88 -8.47 6.10 11.86
CA LYS A 88 -8.03 7.19 12.73
C LYS A 88 -7.64 6.61 14.08
N PHE A 89 -6.39 6.82 14.47
CA PHE A 89 -5.85 6.41 15.76
C PHE A 89 -5.41 7.64 16.55
N SER A 90 -5.47 7.57 17.87
CA SER A 90 -4.85 8.59 18.72
C SER A 90 -3.33 8.58 18.54
N HIS A 91 -2.67 9.69 18.84
CA HIS A 91 -1.22 9.78 18.76
C HIS A 91 -0.52 8.70 19.61
N PHE A 92 -1.07 8.34 20.78
CA PHE A 92 -0.54 7.26 21.63
C PHE A 92 -0.60 5.89 20.96
N ILE A 93 -1.71 5.58 20.28
CA ILE A 93 -1.86 4.32 19.55
C ILE A 93 -0.90 4.28 18.35
N VAL A 94 -0.75 5.39 17.62
CA VAL A 94 0.21 5.46 16.50
C VAL A 94 1.64 5.24 16.97
N GLN A 95 2.03 5.84 18.09
CA GLN A 95 3.33 5.63 18.73
C GLN A 95 3.56 4.15 19.06
N PHE A 96 2.60 3.53 19.75
CA PHE A 96 2.64 2.11 20.07
C PHE A 96 2.77 1.20 18.82
N LEU A 97 1.90 1.40 17.82
CA LEU A 97 1.88 0.61 16.58
C LEU A 97 3.14 0.78 15.74
N SER A 98 3.79 1.94 15.79
CA SER A 98 5.06 2.19 15.09
C SER A 98 6.29 1.81 15.90
N GLY A 99 6.13 1.47 17.18
CA GLY A 99 7.24 1.30 18.12
C GLY A 99 8.02 2.60 18.30
N HIS A 100 7.37 3.74 18.07
CA HIS A 100 7.92 5.07 18.27
C HIS A 100 7.43 5.65 19.58
N GLY A 101 8.28 6.39 20.28
CA GLY A 101 7.89 7.04 21.53
C GLY A 101 8.90 6.79 22.63
N ARG A 102 8.42 6.82 23.88
CA ARG A 102 9.28 6.69 25.07
C ARG A 102 9.58 5.23 25.41
N PHE A 103 9.99 4.46 24.42
CA PHE A 103 10.35 3.05 24.57
C PHE A 103 11.88 2.91 24.61
N PRO A 104 12.46 2.12 25.54
CA PRO A 104 13.89 1.82 25.56
C PRO A 104 14.46 1.37 24.21
N ALA A 105 13.76 0.46 23.51
CA ALA A 105 14.13 0.02 22.17
C ALA A 105 14.22 1.16 21.14
N TYR A 106 13.30 2.13 21.19
CA TYR A 106 13.34 3.30 20.33
C TYR A 106 14.54 4.20 20.65
N TYR A 107 14.81 4.47 21.93
CA TYR A 107 15.94 5.29 22.34
C TYR A 107 17.30 4.67 21.97
N VAL A 108 17.46 3.36 22.15
CA VAL A 108 18.66 2.64 21.72
C VAL A 108 18.84 2.72 20.20
N ARG A 109 17.77 2.51 19.41
CA ARG A 109 17.81 2.60 17.94
C ARG A 109 18.32 3.96 17.44
N PHE A 110 18.05 5.04 18.16
CA PHE A 110 18.45 6.40 17.80
C PHE A 110 19.64 6.94 18.62
N GLY A 111 20.37 6.07 19.34
CA GLY A 111 21.58 6.46 20.07
C GLY A 111 21.33 7.41 21.26
N ARG A 112 20.11 7.44 21.79
CA ARG A 112 19.72 8.28 22.95
C ARG A 112 19.86 7.54 24.29
N SER A 113 20.08 6.23 24.25
CA SER A 113 20.27 5.37 25.42
C SER A 113 21.14 4.17 25.02
N LEU A 114 21.83 3.57 25.99
CA LEU A 114 22.51 2.27 25.85
C LEU A 114 21.70 1.12 26.47
N ASN A 115 20.66 1.44 27.25
CA ASN A 115 19.84 0.45 27.92
C ASN A 115 18.56 0.17 27.11
N ILE A 116 18.46 -1.05 26.59
CA ILE A 116 17.29 -1.56 25.87
C ILE A 116 16.25 -2.18 26.82
N LYS A 117 16.54 -2.32 28.11
CA LYS A 117 15.68 -3.06 29.02
C LYS A 117 14.55 -2.18 29.54
N CYS A 118 13.38 -2.78 29.68
CA CYS A 118 12.30 -2.26 30.49
C CYS A 118 12.75 -2.21 31.97
N PRO A 119 12.22 -1.30 32.81
CA PRO A 119 12.48 -1.31 34.25
C PRO A 119 12.22 -2.65 34.96
N CYS A 120 11.40 -3.53 34.38
CA CYS A 120 11.15 -4.87 34.92
C CYS A 120 12.29 -5.88 34.62
N GLY A 121 13.30 -5.47 33.84
CA GLY A 121 14.46 -6.30 33.47
C GLY A 121 14.35 -7.01 32.12
N ALA A 122 13.16 -7.07 31.51
CA ALA A 122 12.96 -7.67 30.19
C ALA A 122 13.59 -6.82 29.07
N VAL A 123 14.06 -7.47 28.00
CA VAL A 123 14.48 -6.77 26.77
C VAL A 123 13.23 -6.19 26.10
N GLU A 124 13.28 -4.91 25.77
CA GLU A 124 12.11 -4.18 25.32
C GLU A 124 11.64 -4.61 23.92
N ASP A 125 10.40 -5.07 23.87
CA ASP A 125 9.54 -5.03 22.69
C ASP A 125 8.31 -4.18 23.06
N THR A 126 7.79 -3.36 22.16
CA THR A 126 6.66 -2.46 22.51
C THR A 126 5.43 -3.23 23.02
N LEU A 127 5.25 -4.49 22.57
CA LEU A 127 4.15 -5.36 22.95
C LEU A 127 4.23 -5.79 24.42
N HIS A 128 5.44 -5.82 24.98
CA HIS A 128 5.73 -6.18 26.36
C HIS A 128 4.87 -5.38 27.33
N TYR A 129 4.75 -4.06 27.14
CA TYR A 129 3.90 -3.21 27.98
C TYR A 129 2.40 -3.56 27.93
N VAL A 130 1.94 -4.27 26.90
CA VAL A 130 0.52 -4.67 26.83
C VAL A 130 0.33 -6.10 27.33
N VAL A 131 1.28 -7.00 27.07
CA VAL A 131 1.06 -8.44 27.26
C VAL A 131 1.83 -9.01 28.47
N ASN A 132 3.02 -8.48 28.76
CA ASN A 132 4.01 -9.19 29.58
C ASN A 132 4.58 -8.37 30.76
N CYS A 133 4.40 -7.05 30.78
CA CYS A 133 5.04 -6.19 31.78
C CYS A 133 4.26 -6.18 33.10
N PRO A 134 4.89 -6.52 34.25
CA PRO A 134 4.21 -6.53 35.54
C PRO A 134 3.73 -5.14 35.98
N PHE A 135 4.38 -4.06 35.52
CA PHE A 135 4.00 -2.69 35.87
C PHE A 135 2.72 -2.21 35.18
N THR A 136 2.36 -2.82 34.04
CA THR A 136 1.17 -2.47 33.27
C THR A 136 0.12 -3.56 33.28
N GLU A 137 0.38 -4.69 33.94
CA GLU A 137 -0.50 -5.87 33.99
C GLU A 137 -1.94 -5.52 34.41
N LYS A 138 -2.09 -4.59 35.36
CA LYS A 138 -3.39 -4.12 35.84
C LYS A 138 -4.25 -3.46 34.74
N TYR A 139 -3.63 -2.89 33.70
CA TYR A 139 -4.34 -2.27 32.58
C TYR A 139 -4.63 -3.26 31.44
N ALA A 140 -3.92 -4.39 31.40
CA ALA A 140 -4.16 -5.44 30.41
C ALA A 140 -5.38 -6.31 30.76
N LYS A 141 -5.77 -6.34 32.04
CA LYS A 141 -6.83 -7.22 32.58
C LYS A 141 -8.21 -6.59 32.70
N THR A 142 -8.44 -5.38 32.19
CA THR A 142 -9.80 -4.81 32.15
C THR A 142 -10.63 -5.53 31.09
N LYS A 143 -11.51 -6.44 31.58
CA LYS A 143 -12.70 -6.92 30.86
C LYS A 143 -13.76 -5.84 30.81
#